data_AF-A0A914F244-F1
#
_entry.id   AF-A0A914F244-F1
#
_cell.length_a   1.000
_cell.length_b   1.000
_cell.length_c   1.000
_cell.angle_alpha   90.00
_cell.angle_beta   90.00
_cell.angle_gamma   90.00
#
_symmetry.space_group_name_H-M   'P 1'
#
loop_
_entity.id
_entity.type
_entity.pdbx_description
1 polymer ?
#
loop_
_entity_poly.entity_id
_entity_poly.type
_entity_poly.pdbx_seq_one_letter_code
_entity_poly.pdbx_strand_id
1 'polypeptide(L)'
;MNRLRFPSLSIHDSEGAFSDLEAITGIPSKICVKFSIRLVPDMEPKSVDKMVVALHSARPWVADYKHPHYQAAAAAIKIVYGTEPDFIREGESVPVTALLDNLTQTNVMLLPIGACDDMVHSQNEKINVSNYVEGTKVLATYLMELGKL
;
A
#
# COMPACT_ATOMS: atom_id res chain seq x y z
N MET A 1 0.53 14.53 -10.39
CA MET A 1 0.70 13.19 -9.77
C MET A 1 0.68 12.08 -10.82
N ASN A 2 1.78 11.86 -11.57
CA ASN A 2 1.84 10.81 -12.62
C ASN A 2 2.62 9.55 -12.20
N ARG A 3 3.24 9.51 -11.01
CA ARG A 3 4.17 8.44 -10.62
C ARG A 3 3.50 7.17 -10.09
N LEU A 4 2.30 7.26 -9.53
CA LEU A 4 1.56 6.13 -8.90
C LEU A 4 1.07 5.06 -9.89
N ARG A 5 1.37 5.19 -11.18
CA ARG A 5 0.93 4.30 -12.25
C ARG A 5 2.05 3.73 -13.10
N PHE A 6 3.30 3.94 -12.69
CA PHE A 6 4.47 3.31 -13.32
C PHE A 6 5.08 2.28 -12.36
N PRO A 7 5.60 1.16 -12.88
CA PRO A 7 6.26 0.18 -12.04
C PRO A 7 7.56 0.75 -11.47
N SER A 8 8.00 0.17 -10.36
CA SER A 8 9.31 0.45 -9.76
C SER A 8 10.01 -0.85 -9.43
N LEU A 9 11.34 -0.82 -9.38
CA LEU A 9 12.18 -1.90 -8.87
C LEU A 9 13.02 -1.35 -7.73
N SER A 10 13.04 -2.07 -6.61
CA SER A 10 13.85 -1.73 -5.44
C SER A 10 14.71 -2.93 -5.06
N ILE A 11 16.01 -2.70 -4.87
CA ILE A 11 16.95 -3.69 -4.31
C ILE A 11 16.93 -3.51 -2.80
N HIS A 12 16.73 -4.59 -2.06
CA HIS A 12 16.55 -4.58 -0.61
C HIS A 12 17.82 -4.96 0.14
N ASP A 13 18.43 -6.07 -0.27
CA ASP A 13 19.50 -6.70 0.50
C ASP A 13 20.36 -7.61 -0.39
N SER A 14 21.58 -7.88 0.07
CA SER A 14 22.49 -8.87 -0.50
C SER A 14 22.93 -9.85 0.59
N GLU A 15 22.48 -11.10 0.46
CA GLU A 15 22.81 -12.17 1.39
C GLU A 15 24.05 -12.94 0.91
N GLY A 16 24.93 -13.32 1.84
CA GLY A 16 26.17 -14.05 1.55
C GLY A 16 27.38 -13.15 1.26
N ALA A 17 27.18 -11.83 1.16
CA ALA A 17 28.25 -10.83 1.16
C ALA A 17 28.65 -10.45 2.60
N PHE A 18 29.74 -9.72 2.75
CA PHE A 18 30.13 -9.13 4.03
C PHE A 18 29.35 -7.82 4.26
N SER A 19 28.66 -7.71 5.39
CA SER A 19 27.83 -6.55 5.74
C SER A 19 28.35 -5.78 6.97
N ASP A 20 29.49 -6.19 7.52
CA ASP A 20 30.11 -5.55 8.68
C ASP A 20 30.81 -4.24 8.28
N LEU A 21 30.99 -3.35 9.26
CA LEU A 21 31.68 -2.06 9.07
C LEU A 21 33.20 -2.20 8.91
N GLU A 22 33.76 -3.37 9.21
CA GLU A 22 35.19 -3.64 9.16
C GLU A 22 35.65 -4.11 7.77
N ALA A 23 36.91 -3.82 7.42
CA ALA A 23 37.49 -4.25 6.17
C ALA A 23 37.75 -5.77 6.16
N ILE A 24 37.22 -6.47 5.16
CA ILE A 24 37.33 -7.93 5.03
C ILE A 24 38.03 -8.30 3.72
N THR A 25 38.93 -9.28 3.78
CA THR A 25 39.75 -9.76 2.64
C THR A 25 39.29 -11.11 2.08
N GLY A 26 38.16 -11.64 2.56
CA GLY A 26 37.55 -12.85 2.01
C GLY A 26 36.89 -12.60 0.65
N ILE A 27 36.72 -13.67 -0.13
CA ILE A 27 35.93 -13.64 -1.39
C ILE A 27 34.68 -14.51 -1.17
N PRO A 28 33.47 -13.94 -1.22
CA PRO A 28 32.24 -14.72 -1.08
C PRO A 28 32.12 -15.75 -2.21
N SER A 29 31.84 -17.01 -1.86
CA SER A 29 31.63 -18.07 -2.86
C SER A 29 30.27 -17.98 -3.55
N LYS A 30 29.29 -17.30 -2.94
CA LYS A 30 27.95 -17.06 -3.47
C LYS A 30 27.33 -15.82 -2.83
N ILE A 31 26.63 -15.04 -3.63
CA ILE A 31 25.83 -13.90 -3.18
C ILE A 31 24.41 -14.03 -3.77
N CYS A 32 23.40 -13.65 -3.00
CA CYS A 32 22.01 -13.59 -3.43
C CYS A 32 21.48 -12.17 -3.21
N VAL A 33 20.89 -11.56 -4.23
CA VAL A 33 20.31 -10.21 -4.14
C VAL A 33 18.79 -10.31 -4.07
N LYS A 34 18.20 -9.67 -3.06
CA LYS A 34 16.75 -9.57 -2.88
C LYS A 34 16.27 -8.26 -3.47
N PHE A 35 15.24 -8.31 -4.30
CA PHE A 35 14.61 -7.14 -4.89
C PHE A 35 13.10 -7.37 -5.00
N SER A 36 12.35 -6.29 -5.18
CA SER A 36 10.93 -6.33 -5.49
C SER A 36 10.60 -5.44 -6.68
N ILE A 37 9.50 -5.77 -7.35
CA ILE A 37 8.91 -4.98 -8.42
C ILE A 37 7.50 -4.60 -8.00
N ARG A 38 7.18 -3.30 -7.99
CA ARG A 38 5.80 -2.83 -7.81
C ARG A 38 5.09 -2.90 -9.16
N LEU A 39 4.05 -3.74 -9.23
CA LEU A 39 3.23 -3.89 -10.42
C LEU A 39 2.16 -2.80 -10.50
N VAL A 40 1.76 -2.46 -11.72
CA VAL A 40 0.70 -1.48 -12.02
C VAL A 40 -0.33 -2.12 -12.97
N PRO A 41 -1.52 -1.52 -13.18
CA PRO A 41 -2.53 -2.09 -14.06
C PRO A 41 -1.95 -2.57 -15.40
N ASP A 42 -2.54 -3.65 -15.91
CA ASP A 42 -2.11 -4.38 -17.12
C ASP A 42 -0.81 -5.21 -16.98
N MET A 43 -0.15 -5.21 -15.80
CA MET A 43 0.94 -6.13 -15.49
C MET A 43 0.43 -7.37 -14.73
N GLU A 44 0.34 -8.50 -15.41
CA GLU A 44 0.01 -9.78 -14.77
C GLU A 44 1.22 -10.37 -14.03
N PRO A 45 1.07 -10.75 -12.74
CA PRO A 45 2.13 -11.38 -11.95
C PRO A 45 2.81 -12.55 -12.67
N LYS A 46 2.01 -13.48 -13.22
CA LYS A 46 2.51 -14.66 -13.94
C LYS A 46 3.38 -14.32 -15.15
N SER A 47 3.20 -13.15 -15.75
CA SER A 47 4.02 -12.72 -16.89
C SER A 47 5.37 -12.20 -16.41
N VAL A 48 5.41 -11.50 -15.28
CA VAL A 48 6.64 -11.00 -14.65
C VAL A 48 7.42 -12.15 -14.00
N ASP A 49 6.75 -13.09 -13.34
CA ASP A 49 7.34 -14.27 -12.71
C ASP A 49 8.08 -15.18 -13.70
N LYS A 50 7.79 -15.09 -15.01
CA LYS A 50 8.54 -15.80 -16.06
C LYS A 50 9.86 -15.13 -16.40
N MET A 51 10.02 -13.86 -16.08
CA MET A 51 11.20 -13.04 -16.37
C MET A 51 12.17 -12.99 -15.19
N VAL A 52 11.71 -13.32 -13.98
CA VAL A 52 12.49 -13.24 -12.73
C VAL A 52 12.24 -14.46 -11.84
N VAL A 53 13.12 -14.72 -10.87
CA VAL A 53 12.84 -15.71 -9.82
C VAL A 53 11.96 -15.06 -8.74
N ALA A 54 10.66 -15.31 -8.81
CA ALA A 54 9.69 -14.74 -7.87
C ALA A 54 9.49 -15.63 -6.63
N LEU A 55 9.49 -15.01 -5.44
CA LEU A 55 9.15 -15.65 -4.16
C LEU A 55 7.70 -15.40 -3.75
N HIS A 56 7.17 -14.23 -4.09
CA HIS A 56 5.79 -13.84 -3.85
C HIS A 56 5.35 -12.88 -4.95
N SER A 57 4.05 -12.92 -5.30
CA SER A 57 3.50 -12.03 -6.31
C SER A 57 2.05 -11.70 -5.98
N ALA A 58 1.66 -10.45 -6.20
CA ALA A 58 0.31 -9.95 -5.95
C ALA A 58 -0.15 -9.12 -7.14
N ARG A 59 -1.45 -9.22 -7.45
CA ARG A 59 -2.04 -8.39 -8.50
C ARG A 59 -2.18 -6.94 -8.03
N PRO A 60 -1.93 -5.95 -8.91
CA PRO A 60 -2.34 -4.58 -8.64
C PRO A 60 -3.87 -4.51 -8.56
N TRP A 61 -4.37 -3.53 -7.81
CA TRP A 61 -5.80 -3.32 -7.62
C TRP A 61 -6.15 -1.85 -7.78
N VAL A 62 -7.29 -1.59 -8.43
CA VAL A 62 -7.87 -0.25 -8.62
C VAL A 62 -9.39 -0.42 -8.49
N ALA A 63 -10.00 0.33 -7.59
CA ALA A 63 -11.45 0.38 -7.44
C ALA A 63 -12.07 1.60 -8.14
N ASP A 64 -13.37 1.51 -8.40
CA ASP A 64 -14.16 2.66 -8.83
C ASP A 64 -14.49 3.57 -7.64
N TYR A 65 -13.80 4.70 -7.56
CA TYR A 65 -13.97 5.71 -6.51
C TYR A 65 -15.28 6.52 -6.66
N LYS A 66 -16.01 6.37 -7.77
CA LYS A 66 -17.31 7.02 -7.97
C LYS A 66 -18.46 6.25 -7.32
N HIS A 67 -18.21 5.04 -6.84
CA HIS A 67 -19.20 4.23 -6.16
C HIS A 67 -19.72 4.94 -4.88
N PRO A 68 -21.03 4.84 -4.54
CA PRO A 68 -21.60 5.49 -3.36
C PRO A 68 -20.86 5.21 -2.05
N HIS A 69 -20.27 4.02 -1.93
CA HIS A 69 -19.40 3.62 -0.81
C HIS A 69 -18.22 4.58 -0.56
N TYR A 70 -17.56 5.06 -1.62
CA TYR A 70 -16.49 6.07 -1.51
C TYR A 70 -17.03 7.45 -1.16
N GLN A 71 -18.23 7.80 -1.62
CA GLN A 71 -18.87 9.07 -1.30
C GLN A 71 -19.26 9.15 0.19
N ALA A 72 -19.71 8.04 0.78
CA ALA A 72 -19.96 7.96 2.22
C ALA A 72 -18.69 8.20 3.05
N ALA A 73 -17.55 7.64 2.62
CA ALA A 73 -16.27 7.89 3.26
C ALA A 73 -15.79 9.34 3.08
N ALA A 74 -15.96 9.92 1.89
CA ALA A 74 -15.62 11.31 1.64
C ALA A 74 -16.43 12.27 2.53
N ALA A 75 -17.73 12.01 2.67
CA ALA A 75 -18.60 12.74 3.59
C ALA A 75 -18.13 12.61 5.05
N ALA A 76 -17.78 11.41 5.49
CA ALA A 76 -17.28 11.19 6.85
C ALA A 76 -15.97 11.93 7.13
N ILE A 77 -15.02 11.90 6.19
CA ILE A 77 -13.77 12.66 6.31
C ILE A 77 -14.06 14.17 6.37
N LYS A 78 -14.94 14.69 5.51
CA LYS A 78 -15.33 16.10 5.52
C LYS A 78 -15.99 16.53 6.84
N ILE A 79 -16.82 15.67 7.43
CA ILE A 79 -17.47 15.95 8.72
C ILE A 79 -16.43 16.08 9.85
N VAL A 80 -15.43 15.19 9.89
CA VAL A 80 -14.43 15.16 10.97
C VAL A 80 -13.33 16.20 10.78
N TYR A 81 -12.80 16.33 9.56
CA TYR A 81 -11.66 17.19 9.25
C TYR A 81 -12.03 18.54 8.63
N GLY A 82 -13.30 18.76 8.27
CA GLY A 82 -13.79 20.03 7.73
C GLY A 82 -13.39 20.34 6.29
N THR A 83 -12.75 19.40 5.59
CA THR A 83 -12.26 19.58 4.21
C THR A 83 -12.62 18.38 3.33
N GLU A 84 -12.77 18.61 2.03
CA GLU A 84 -12.91 17.52 1.05
C GLU A 84 -11.61 16.71 1.00
N PRO A 85 -11.68 15.37 1.02
CA PRO A 85 -10.50 14.52 0.84
C PRO A 85 -10.11 14.38 -0.62
N ASP A 86 -8.82 14.15 -0.85
CA ASP A 86 -8.31 13.70 -2.14
C ASP A 86 -8.56 12.20 -2.33
N PHE A 87 -8.93 11.81 -3.55
CA PHE A 87 -8.95 10.40 -3.95
C PHE A 87 -7.59 10.01 -4.49
N ILE A 88 -6.86 9.19 -3.73
CA ILE A 88 -5.48 8.82 -4.04
C ILE A 88 -5.34 7.34 -4.41
N ARG A 89 -4.23 7.03 -5.09
CA ARG A 89 -3.70 5.67 -5.22
C ARG A 89 -2.46 5.58 -4.35
N GLU A 90 -2.14 4.37 -3.90
CA GLU A 90 -0.94 4.11 -3.11
C GLU A 90 0.08 3.24 -3.85
N GLY A 91 1.36 3.39 -3.47
CA GLY A 91 2.46 2.57 -3.98
C GLY A 91 2.68 1.28 -3.19
N GLU A 92 2.05 1.17 -2.02
CA GLU A 92 2.07 -0.03 -1.19
C GLU A 92 1.19 -1.14 -1.78
N SER A 93 1.29 -2.34 -1.21
CA SER A 93 0.55 -3.49 -1.70
C SER A 93 -0.17 -4.17 -0.55
N VAL A 94 -1.48 -4.29 -0.69
CA VAL A 94 -2.37 -5.00 0.24
C VAL A 94 -3.07 -6.10 -0.56
N PRO A 95 -2.46 -7.29 -0.74
CA PRO A 95 -2.92 -8.28 -1.74
C PRO A 95 -4.37 -8.73 -1.57
N VAL A 96 -4.90 -8.67 -0.35
CA VAL A 96 -6.27 -9.07 -0.04
C VAL A 96 -7.32 -8.15 -0.68
N THR A 97 -7.00 -6.91 -1.07
CA THR A 97 -7.97 -6.01 -1.72
C THR A 97 -8.41 -6.56 -3.08
N ALA A 98 -7.45 -6.97 -3.91
CA ALA A 98 -7.71 -7.62 -5.19
C ALA A 98 -8.50 -8.92 -5.00
N LEU A 99 -8.22 -9.67 -3.93
CA LEU A 99 -8.92 -10.91 -3.63
C LEU A 99 -10.38 -10.66 -3.24
N LEU A 100 -10.63 -9.74 -2.30
CA LEU A 100 -11.97 -9.39 -1.85
C LEU A 100 -12.81 -8.88 -3.02
N ASP A 101 -12.31 -7.91 -3.77
CA ASP A 101 -13.00 -7.34 -4.94
C ASP A 101 -13.42 -8.42 -5.95
N ASN A 102 -12.50 -9.34 -6.27
CA ASN A 102 -12.78 -10.45 -7.19
C ASN A 102 -13.74 -11.50 -6.62
N LEU A 103 -13.69 -11.79 -5.33
CA LEU A 103 -14.51 -12.84 -4.73
C LEU A 103 -15.92 -12.38 -4.37
N THR A 104 -16.03 -11.19 -3.79
CA THR A 104 -17.30 -10.66 -3.30
C THR A 104 -18.08 -9.93 -4.39
N GLN A 105 -17.40 -9.46 -5.45
CA GLN A 105 -17.98 -8.59 -6.47
C GLN A 105 -18.63 -7.34 -5.86
N THR A 106 -18.09 -6.87 -4.72
CA THR A 106 -18.51 -5.66 -4.02
C THR A 106 -17.41 -4.62 -4.08
N ASN A 107 -17.77 -3.35 -4.03
CA ASN A 107 -16.80 -2.27 -3.94
C ASN A 107 -15.91 -2.43 -2.70
N VAL A 108 -14.59 -2.36 -2.90
CA VAL A 108 -13.59 -2.37 -1.84
C VAL A 108 -12.99 -0.97 -1.72
N MET A 109 -12.73 -0.53 -0.49
CA MET A 109 -12.16 0.79 -0.20
C MET A 109 -11.11 0.67 0.91
N LEU A 110 -10.02 1.43 0.76
CA LEU A 110 -9.05 1.67 1.81
C LEU A 110 -9.30 3.06 2.39
N LEU A 111 -9.45 3.13 3.72
CA LEU A 111 -9.68 4.37 4.45
C LEU A 111 -8.47 4.65 5.35
N PRO A 112 -7.56 5.55 4.95
CA PRO A 112 -6.33 5.80 5.69
C PRO A 112 -6.61 6.54 7.00
N ILE A 113 -5.92 6.12 8.07
CA ILE A 113 -5.93 6.79 9.38
C ILE A 113 -4.59 7.52 9.62
N GLY A 114 -3.48 6.90 9.22
CA GLY A 114 -2.13 7.42 9.45
C GLY A 114 -1.81 8.69 8.67
N ALA A 115 -0.70 9.32 9.04
CA ALA A 115 -0.09 10.43 8.32
C ALA A 115 0.96 9.92 7.31
N CYS A 116 1.31 10.76 6.33
CA CYS A 116 2.29 10.41 5.31
C CYS A 116 3.74 10.30 5.83
N ASP A 117 3.98 10.73 7.08
CA ASP A 117 5.27 10.70 7.76
C ASP A 117 5.27 9.73 8.96
N ASP A 118 4.36 8.75 8.97
CA ASP A 118 4.29 7.72 10.02
C ASP A 118 5.41 6.68 9.91
N MET A 119 6.17 6.68 8.80
CA MET A 119 7.40 5.90 8.62
C MET A 119 7.21 4.39 8.76
N VAL A 120 6.10 3.86 8.23
CA VAL A 120 5.80 2.42 8.22
C VAL A 120 7.00 1.62 7.67
N HIS A 121 7.37 0.54 8.36
CA HIS A 121 8.56 -0.29 8.05
C HIS A 121 9.93 0.37 8.27
N SER A 122 9.99 1.52 8.94
CA SER A 122 11.24 2.23 9.22
C SER A 122 11.45 2.43 10.73
N GLN A 123 12.64 2.91 11.12
CA GLN A 123 12.87 3.33 12.49
C GLN A 123 11.96 4.49 12.87
N ASN A 124 11.57 4.54 14.15
CA ASN A 124 10.70 5.57 14.72
C ASN A 124 9.32 5.65 14.06
N GLU A 125 8.77 4.50 13.63
CA GLU A 125 7.37 4.37 13.23
C GLU A 125 6.45 4.96 14.32
N LYS A 126 5.49 5.79 13.91
CA LYS A 126 4.58 6.48 14.83
C LYS A 126 3.16 6.53 14.28
N ILE A 127 2.23 6.91 15.15
CA ILE A 127 0.94 7.45 14.77
C ILE A 127 0.68 8.71 15.58
N ASN A 128 0.31 9.81 14.93
CA ASN A 128 -0.06 11.02 15.64
C ASN A 128 -1.33 10.76 16.48
N VAL A 129 -1.35 11.24 17.73
CA VAL A 129 -2.53 11.09 18.60
C VAL A 129 -3.78 11.69 17.95
N SER A 130 -3.63 12.81 17.23
CA SER A 130 -4.73 13.41 16.44
C SER A 130 -5.24 12.46 15.36
N ASN A 131 -4.37 11.84 14.58
CA ASN A 131 -4.75 10.86 13.56
C ASN A 131 -5.46 9.65 14.19
N TYR A 132 -4.98 9.15 15.32
CA TYR A 132 -5.63 8.04 16.03
C TYR A 132 -7.03 8.41 16.54
N VAL A 133 -7.18 9.56 17.20
CA VAL A 133 -8.46 10.01 17.78
C VAL A 133 -9.45 10.43 16.69
N GLU A 134 -9.05 11.29 15.76
CA GLU A 134 -9.93 11.76 14.69
C GLU A 134 -10.20 10.66 13.66
N GLY A 135 -9.23 9.79 13.37
CA GLY A 135 -9.43 8.61 12.52
C GLY A 135 -10.44 7.62 13.11
N THR A 136 -10.47 7.47 14.44
CA THR A 136 -11.53 6.69 15.11
C THR A 136 -12.91 7.32 14.89
N LYS A 137 -13.02 8.65 14.95
CA LYS A 137 -14.27 9.35 14.63
C LYS A 137 -14.64 9.17 13.16
N VAL A 138 -13.67 9.27 12.24
CA VAL A 138 -13.91 9.02 10.81
C VAL A 138 -14.48 7.63 10.58
N LEU A 139 -13.93 6.59 11.22
CA LEU A 139 -14.45 5.23 11.10
C LEU A 139 -15.90 5.13 11.59
N ALA A 140 -16.21 5.70 12.75
CA ALA A 140 -17.57 5.71 13.30
C ALA A 140 -18.55 6.49 12.39
N THR A 141 -18.17 7.68 11.94
CA THR A 141 -18.96 8.51 11.04
C THR A 141 -19.15 7.84 9.68
N TYR A 142 -18.14 7.17 9.15
CA TYR A 142 -18.23 6.41 7.90
C TYR A 142 -19.30 5.31 7.99
N LEU A 143 -19.36 4.54 9.09
CA LEU A 143 -20.41 3.55 9.28
C LEU A 143 -21.81 4.18 9.33
N MET A 144 -21.93 5.38 9.92
CA MET A 144 -23.19 6.13 9.94
C MET A 144 -23.58 6.66 8.55
N GLU A 145 -22.64 7.20 7.78
CA GLU A 145 -22.90 7.67 6.41
C GLU A 145 -23.23 6.50 5.47
N LEU A 146 -22.55 5.37 5.62
CA LEU A 146 -22.82 4.15 4.85
C LEU A 146 -24.23 3.63 5.11
N GLY A 147 -24.70 3.66 6.36
CA GLY A 147 -26.05 3.23 6.73
C GLY A 147 -27.20 4.10 6.19
N LYS A 148 -26.89 5.22 5.54
CA LYS A 148 -27.90 6.07 4.87
C LYS A 148 -28.11 5.71 3.39
N LEU A 149 -27.23 4.88 2.83
CA LEU A 149 -27.33 4.36 1.45
C LEU A 149 -28.31 3.20 1.40
#